data_AF-X1F3W8-F1
#
_entry.id   AF-X1F3W8-F1
#
_cell.length_a   1.000
_cell.length_b   1.000
_cell.length_c   1.000
_cell.angle_alpha   90.00
_cell.angle_beta   90.00
_cell.angle_gamma   90.00
#
_symmetry.space_group_name_H-M   'P 1'
#
loop_
_entity.id
_entity.type
_entity.pdbx_description
1 polymer ?
#
loop_
_entity_poly.entity_id
_entity_poly.type
_entity_poly.pdbx_seq_one_letter_code
_entity_poly.pdbx_strand_id
1 'polypeptide(L)' 'EISRYHAPRCCQRDCWLALKAASQILPKYLDIELAAEEKLICEQFSQNKECIGKLCPLFPGRQ' A
#
# COMPACT_ATOMS: atom_id res chain seq x y z
N GLU A 1 5.11 4.73 7.47
CA GLU A 1 3.90 4.24 6.76
C GLU A 1 3.41 2.87 7.21
N ILE A 2 4.17 1.78 7.02
CA ILE A 2 3.67 0.41 7.27
C ILE A 2 3.21 0.17 8.72
N SER A 3 4.03 0.56 9.70
CA SER A 3 3.73 0.35 11.13
C SER A 3 2.54 1.15 11.68
N ARG A 4 1.97 2.08 10.91
CA ARG A 4 0.79 2.86 11.32
C ARG A 4 -0.50 2.03 11.29
N TYR A 5 -0.50 0.89 10.58
CA TYR A 5 -1.64 -0.02 10.53
C TYR A 5 -1.58 -1.01 11.69
N HIS A 6 -2.58 -0.95 12.58
CA HIS A 6 -2.79 -1.95 13.62
C HIS A 6 -3.40 -3.22 13.01
N ALA A 7 -2.59 -3.97 12.25
CA ALA A 7 -3.03 -5.11 11.45
C ALA A 7 -1.89 -6.12 11.26
N PRO A 8 -2.19 -7.42 11.08
CA PRO A 8 -1.20 -8.40 10.62
C PRO A 8 -0.57 -7.97 9.29
N ARG A 9 0.68 -8.37 9.04
CA ARG A 9 1.36 -8.04 7.78
C ARG A 9 0.57 -8.56 6.59
N CYS A 10 0.42 -7.71 5.58
CA CYS A 10 -0.23 -8.05 4.32
C CYS A 10 0.75 -7.66 3.22
N CYS A 11 1.24 -8.64 2.46
CA CYS A 11 2.27 -8.41 1.44
C CYS A 11 1.86 -7.32 0.44
N GLN A 12 0.62 -7.34 -0.05
CA GLN A 12 0.16 -6.37 -1.04
C GLN A 12 0.07 -4.95 -0.45
N ARG A 13 -0.47 -4.80 0.77
CA ARG A 13 -0.53 -3.50 1.45
C ARG A 13 0.87 -2.97 1.75
N ASP A 14 1.72 -3.80 2.32
CA ASP A 14 3.06 -3.39 2.76
C ASP A 14 3.94 -3.02 1.56
N CYS A 15 3.88 -3.79 0.45
CA CYS A 15 4.56 -3.45 -0.80
C CYS A 15 4.06 -2.12 -1.38
N TRP A 16 2.74 -1.90 -1.44
CA TRP A 16 2.19 -0.64 -1.95
C TRP A 16 2.61 0.56 -1.09
N LEU A 17 2.56 0.44 0.24
CA LEU A 17 3.01 1.50 1.15
C LEU A 17 4.51 1.79 0.99
N ALA A 18 5.33 0.75 0.81
CA ALA A 18 6.77 0.90 0.60
C ALA A 18 7.07 1.63 -0.72
N LEU A 19 6.43 1.23 -1.83
CA LEU A 19 6.62 1.86 -3.13
C LEU A 19 6.11 3.32 -3.13
N LYS A 20 4.97 3.59 -2.49
CA LYS A 20 4.44 4.95 -2.34
C LYS A 20 5.36 5.85 -1.51
N ALA A 21 5.97 5.31 -0.46
CA ALA A 21 6.95 6.04 0.33
C ALA A 21 8.26 6.25 -0.47
N ALA A 22 8.69 5.24 -1.23
CA ALA A 22 9.86 5.34 -2.09
C ALA A 22 9.70 6.44 -3.14
N SER A 23 8.55 6.51 -3.82
CA SER A 23 8.32 7.55 -4.84
C SER A 23 8.40 8.98 -4.29
N GLN A 24 8.14 9.17 -3.00
CA GLN A 24 8.24 10.49 -2.35
C GLN A 24 9.67 10.88 -1.98
N ILE A 25 10.58 9.91 -1.78
CA ILE A 25 11.94 10.18 -1.29
C ILE A 25 13.00 10.04 -2.39
N LEU A 26 12.77 9.20 -3.40
CA LEU A 26 13.73 8.92 -4.47
C LEU A 26 14.14 10.16 -5.28
N PRO A 27 13.23 11.09 -5.65
CA PRO A 27 13.62 12.30 -6.38
C PRO A 27 14.64 13.14 -5.61
N LYS A 28 14.51 13.21 -4.28
CA LYS A 28 15.41 13.99 -3.42
C LYS A 28 16.80 13.36 -3.28
N TYR A 29 16.87 12.04 -3.14
CA TYR A 29 18.13 11.38 -2.76
C TYR A 29 18.89 10.78 -3.93
N LEU A 30 18.18 10.36 -4.99
CA LEU A 30 18.77 9.63 -6.12
C LEU A 30 18.49 10.29 -7.47
N ASP A 31 17.75 11.41 -7.52
CA ASP A 31 17.30 12.05 -8.78
C ASP A 31 16.54 11.06 -9.68
N ILE A 32 15.75 10.18 -9.06
CA ILE A 32 14.94 9.15 -9.72
C ILE A 32 13.47 9.40 -9.42
N GLU A 33 12.68 9.53 -10.48
CA GLU A 33 11.22 9.51 -10.43
C GLU A 33 10.70 8.07 -10.49
N LEU A 34 9.86 7.69 -9.51
CA LEU A 34 9.20 6.40 -9.47
C LEU A 34 7.70 6.60 -9.61
N ALA A 35 7.13 6.18 -10.75
CA ALA A 35 5.70 6.24 -10.98
C ALA A 35 4.94 5.36 -9.97
N ALA A 36 4.20 5.98 -9.07
CA ALA A 36 3.43 5.29 -8.03
C ALA A 36 2.09 6.01 -7.75
N GLU A 37 1.60 6.82 -8.69
CA GLU A 37 0.38 7.62 -8.56
C GLU A 37 -0.87 6.78 -8.79
N GLU A 38 -0.75 5.71 -9.56
CA GLU A 38 -1.86 4.85 -9.95
C GLU A 38 -2.57 4.20 -8.75
N LYS A 39 -3.91 4.19 -8.84
CA LYS A 39 -4.75 3.62 -7.81
C LYS A 39 -4.77 2.11 -7.95
N LEU A 40 -4.09 1.42 -7.04
CA LEU A 40 -4.15 -0.04 -6.93
C LEU A 40 -5.38 -0.47 -6.13
N ILE A 41 -6.17 -1.39 -6.69
CA ILE A 41 -7.29 -2.04 -5.99
C ILE A 41 -6.91 -3.49 -5.69
N CYS A 42 -7.07 -3.91 -4.44
CA CYS A 42 -6.79 -5.27 -4.00
C CYS A 42 -7.86 -6.24 -4.50
N GLU A 43 -7.46 -7.25 -5.24
CA GLU A 43 -8.34 -8.35 -5.69
C GLU A 43 -8.24 -9.58 -4.77
N GLN A 44 -7.22 -9.62 -3.91
CA GLN A 44 -6.88 -10.77 -3.08
C GLN A 44 -7.51 -10.72 -1.68
N PHE A 45 -8.23 -9.64 -1.34
CA PHE A 45 -8.74 -9.39 0.01
C PHE A 45 -9.64 -10.51 0.53
N SER A 46 -10.38 -11.19 -0.35
CA SER A 46 -11.31 -12.27 0.00
C SER A 46 -10.59 -13.57 0.41
N GLN A 47 -9.32 -13.72 0.03
CA GLN A 47 -8.50 -14.90 0.32
C GLN A 47 -7.65 -14.73 1.58
N ASN A 48 -7.56 -13.51 2.13
CA ASN A 48 -6.76 -13.19 3.30
C ASN A 48 -7.66 -13.15 4.55
N LYS A 49 -7.51 -14.14 5.43
CA LYS A 49 -8.32 -14.28 6.66
C LYS A 49 -8.05 -13.17 7.68
N GLU A 50 -6.87 -12.56 7.58
CA GLU A 50 -6.39 -11.46 8.41
C GLU A 50 -6.63 -10.08 7.76
N CYS A 51 -7.41 -10.03 6.67
CA CYS A 51 -7.73 -8.78 5.99
C CYS A 51 -8.51 -7.82 6.91
N ILE A 52 -8.07 -6.57 6.94
CA ILE A 52 -8.70 -5.49 7.74
C ILE A 52 -9.82 -4.74 7.00
N GLY A 53 -10.23 -5.23 5.82
CA GLY A 53 -11.35 -4.68 5.05
C GLY A 53 -11.19 -3.18 4.75
N LYS A 54 -12.24 -2.40 5.04
CA LYS A 54 -12.33 -0.94 4.77
C LYS A 54 -11.20 -0.11 5.40
N LEU A 55 -10.49 -0.64 6.40
CA LEU A 55 -9.33 0.02 6.99
C LEU A 55 -8.07 -0.09 6.10
N CYS A 56 -8.05 -1.01 5.13
CA CYS A 56 -6.95 -1.16 4.18
C CYS A 56 -7.08 -0.13 3.04
N PRO A 57 -6.00 0.58 2.67
CA PRO A 57 -6.05 1.59 1.60
C PRO A 57 -6.37 1.02 0.22
N LEU A 58 -6.13 -0.28 0.02
CA LEU A 58 -6.35 -0.98 -1.24
C LEU A 58 -7.72 -1.65 -1.32
N PHE A 59 -8.55 -1.56 -0.28
CA PHE A 59 -9.82 -2.28 -0.26
C PHE A 59 -10.80 -1.73 -1.32
N PRO A 60 -11.41 -2.57 -2.18
CA PRO A 60 -12.31 -2.11 -3.24
C PRO A 60 -13.49 -1.26 -2.75
N GLY A 61 -14.00 -1.56 -1.55
CA GLY A 61 -15.12 -0.85 -0.93
C GLY A 61 -14.73 0.33 -0.03
N ARG A 62 -13.50 0.86 -0.16
CA ARG A 62 -13.07 2.07 0.55
C ARG A 62 -13.64 3.28 -0.20
N GLN A 63 -14.58 3.99 0.43
CA GLN A 63 -15.09 5.29 -0.03
C GLN A 63 -14.01 6.36 0.17
#